data_AF-A0A1D1VPS8-F1
#
_entry.id   AF-A0A1D1VPS8-F1
#
_cell.length_a   1.000
_cell.length_b   1.000
_cell.length_c   1.000
_cell.angle_alpha   90.00
_cell.angle_beta   90.00
_cell.angle_gamma   90.00
#
_symmetry.space_group_name_H-M   'P 1'
#
loop_
_entity.id
_entity.type
_entity.pdbx_description
1 polymer ?
#
loop_
_entity_poly.entity_id
_entity_poly.type
_entity_poly.pdbx_seq_one_letter_code
_entity_poly.pdbx_strand_id
1 'polypeptide(L)'
;MVVTVRNRHRTVIKVAGPKLLLLICFGGVLINISGIVEFLQVTVTTCTARVWLLHLGFAFVYGPLLLKIWRISLVEAVSSINVSEEVSKSVSSSGVWWKLSLIVLPVFIDLIVWSVVSNLTLQLVQTGTQLKYHICHEDWMDYGIMLAEFLFLLWGVYLCFKRRNVVTPYNEARYIAWGIYVTTFWKNFMTVIRIFLSQSIDPDVLYLLYIMEWQVPVTLTLIMLFLPKIYRTRRRRINKINPTTLVVQEEDDDD
;
A
#
# COMPACT_ATOMS: atom_id res chain seq x y z
N MET A 1 -13.92 -0.21 -0.83
CA MET A 1 -14.58 -0.29 0.49
C MET A 1 -15.95 -1.00 0.45
N VAL A 2 -16.94 -0.49 -0.29
CA VAL A 2 -18.33 -1.04 -0.32
C VAL A 2 -18.39 -2.53 -0.66
N VAL A 3 -17.64 -2.97 -1.67
CA VAL A 3 -17.58 -4.38 -2.07
C VAL A 3 -17.10 -5.27 -0.93
N THR A 4 -16.11 -4.83 -0.16
CA THR A 4 -15.55 -5.55 0.99
C THR A 4 -16.58 -5.69 2.10
N VAL A 5 -17.24 -4.59 2.46
CA VAL A 5 -18.24 -4.55 3.54
C VAL A 5 -19.44 -5.43 3.16
N ARG A 6 -19.98 -5.25 1.94
CA ARG A 6 -21.15 -6.00 1.46
C ARG A 6 -20.91 -7.50 1.33
N ASN A 7 -19.69 -7.90 0.97
CA ASN A 7 -19.34 -9.32 0.76
C ASN A 7 -18.49 -9.92 1.88
N ARG A 8 -18.40 -9.27 3.06
CA ARG A 8 -17.59 -9.73 4.21
C ARG A 8 -17.88 -11.17 4.66
N HIS A 9 -19.09 -11.65 4.40
CA HIS A 9 -19.54 -13.01 4.75
C HIS A 9 -19.09 -14.08 3.74
N ARG A 10 -18.64 -13.70 2.54
CA ARG A 10 -18.18 -14.67 1.53
C ARG A 10 -16.81 -15.22 1.90
N THR A 11 -16.62 -16.53 1.72
CA THR A 11 -15.37 -17.24 2.06
C THR A 11 -14.14 -16.58 1.45
N VAL A 12 -14.22 -16.11 0.20
CA VAL A 12 -13.13 -15.37 -0.49
C VAL A 12 -12.68 -14.13 0.29
N ILE A 13 -13.60 -13.37 0.88
CA ILE A 13 -13.27 -12.15 1.64
C ILE A 13 -12.92 -12.48 3.09
N LYS A 14 -13.58 -13.48 3.68
CA LYS A 14 -13.30 -13.94 5.04
C LYS A 14 -11.87 -14.46 5.18
N VAL A 15 -11.41 -15.28 4.22
CA VAL A 15 -10.03 -15.81 4.18
C VAL A 15 -9.01 -14.69 3.97
N ALA A 16 -9.34 -13.67 3.17
CA ALA A 16 -8.45 -12.55 2.91
C ALA A 16 -8.25 -11.60 4.11
N GLY A 17 -9.04 -11.73 5.18
CA GLY A 17 -8.98 -10.85 6.35
C GLY A 17 -9.66 -9.49 6.08
N PRO A 18 -10.98 -9.38 6.26
CA PRO A 18 -11.75 -8.18 5.88
C PRO A 18 -11.27 -6.91 6.60
N LYS A 19 -10.75 -7.04 7.82
CA LYS A 19 -10.22 -5.90 8.59
C LYS A 19 -8.93 -5.33 7.99
N LEU A 20 -7.98 -6.18 7.57
CA LEU A 20 -6.76 -5.75 6.86
C LEU A 20 -7.10 -5.12 5.50
N LEU A 21 -8.06 -5.70 4.79
CA LEU A 21 -8.51 -5.17 3.49
C LEU A 21 -9.19 -3.81 3.62
N LEU A 22 -9.92 -3.57 4.73
CA LEU A 22 -10.52 -2.29 5.05
C LEU A 22 -9.46 -1.25 5.38
N LEU A 23 -8.42 -1.64 6.11
CA LEU A 23 -7.29 -0.78 6.46
C LEU A 23 -6.49 -0.33 5.24
N ILE A 24 -6.25 -1.25 4.28
CA ILE A 24 -5.64 -0.91 3.00
C ILE A 24 -6.49 0.10 2.22
N CYS A 25 -7.82 -0.06 2.23
CA CYS A 25 -8.71 0.96 1.63
C CYS A 25 -8.60 2.30 2.36
N PHE A 26 -8.53 2.29 3.69
CA PHE A 26 -8.39 3.51 4.49
C PHE A 26 -7.08 4.23 4.18
N GLY A 27 -5.96 3.53 4.11
CA GLY A 27 -4.68 4.12 3.68
C GLY A 27 -4.75 4.70 2.26
N GLY A 28 -5.42 4.00 1.33
CA GLY A 28 -5.67 4.53 -0.01
C GLY A 28 -6.48 5.83 0.01
N VAL A 29 -7.51 5.93 0.85
CA VAL A 29 -8.28 7.18 1.02
C VAL A 29 -7.40 8.31 1.56
N LEU A 30 -6.53 8.05 2.55
CA LEU A 30 -5.61 9.06 3.08
C LEU A 30 -4.69 9.63 2.00
N ILE A 31 -4.11 8.76 1.15
CA ILE A 31 -3.24 9.19 0.03
C ILE A 31 -4.03 9.99 -1.02
N ASN A 32 -5.30 9.63 -1.25
CA ASN A 32 -6.15 10.42 -2.16
C ASN A 32 -6.47 11.81 -1.57
N ILE A 33 -6.71 11.89 -0.26
CA ILE A 33 -6.93 13.17 0.42
C ILE A 33 -5.64 14.00 0.38
N SER A 34 -4.45 13.41 0.55
CA SER A 34 -3.19 14.17 0.46
C SER A 34 -3.00 14.81 -0.91
N GLY A 35 -3.36 14.12 -2.00
CA GLY A 35 -3.34 14.71 -3.35
C GLY A 35 -4.32 15.88 -3.54
N ILE A 36 -5.45 15.89 -2.83
CA ILE A 36 -6.37 17.04 -2.81
C ILE A 36 -5.77 18.18 -1.99
N VAL A 37 -5.16 17.88 -0.83
CA VAL A 37 -4.50 18.89 0.01
C VAL A 37 -3.35 19.58 -0.74
N GLU A 38 -2.64 18.84 -1.58
CA GLU A 38 -1.58 19.38 -2.45
C GLU A 38 -2.10 20.45 -3.43
N PHE A 39 -3.35 20.33 -3.89
CA PHE A 39 -3.97 21.31 -4.79
C PHE A 39 -4.40 22.60 -4.06
N LEU A 40 -4.57 22.54 -2.73
CA LEU A 40 -4.98 23.69 -1.95
C LEU A 40 -3.84 24.71 -1.85
N GLN A 41 -4.18 25.91 -1.38
CA GLN A 41 -3.18 26.96 -1.20
C GLN A 41 -2.03 26.49 -0.29
N VAL A 42 -0.80 26.82 -0.71
CA VAL A 42 0.42 26.45 -0.01
C VAL A 42 0.50 27.24 1.29
N THR A 43 0.36 26.54 2.40
CA THR A 43 0.41 27.06 3.76
C THR A 43 1.14 26.06 4.64
N VAL A 44 1.64 26.52 5.78
CA VAL A 44 2.28 25.67 6.79
C VAL A 44 1.39 24.46 7.16
N THR A 45 0.09 24.69 7.34
CA THR A 45 -0.86 23.63 7.70
C THR A 45 -1.13 22.64 6.57
N THR A 46 -1.24 23.11 5.32
CA THR A 46 -1.41 22.22 4.16
C THR A 46 -0.16 21.39 3.90
N CYS A 47 1.04 21.97 4.07
CA CYS A 47 2.30 21.24 4.02
C CYS A 47 2.38 20.13 5.09
N THR A 48 2.06 20.44 6.35
CA THR A 48 2.01 19.42 7.42
C THR A 48 1.00 18.33 7.11
N ALA A 49 -0.23 18.71 6.79
CA ALA A 49 -1.32 17.76 6.55
C ALA A 49 -0.98 16.81 5.40
N ARG A 50 -0.41 17.33 4.32
CA ARG A 50 0.03 16.56 3.16
C ARG A 50 1.05 15.48 3.55
N VAL A 51 2.13 15.85 4.23
CA VAL A 51 3.18 14.91 4.67
C VAL A 51 2.60 13.82 5.58
N TRP A 52 1.79 14.22 6.56
CA TRP A 52 1.14 13.30 7.49
C TRP A 52 0.22 12.30 6.80
N LEU A 53 -0.71 12.79 5.96
CA LEU A 53 -1.70 11.95 5.28
C LEU A 53 -1.03 10.94 4.35
N LEU A 54 0.03 11.37 3.68
CA LEU A 54 0.76 10.57 2.69
C LEU A 54 1.54 9.44 3.34
N HIS A 55 2.35 9.72 4.36
CA HIS A 55 3.17 8.70 5.03
C HIS A 55 2.33 7.75 5.91
N LEU A 56 1.30 8.26 6.59
CA LEU A 56 0.35 7.38 7.29
C LEU A 56 -0.44 6.53 6.31
N GLY A 57 -0.88 7.12 5.19
CA GLY A 57 -1.54 6.40 4.11
C GLY A 57 -0.67 5.26 3.56
N PHE A 58 0.62 5.53 3.31
CA PHE A 58 1.60 4.53 2.91
C PHE A 58 1.70 3.39 3.93
N ALA A 59 1.87 3.70 5.22
CA ALA A 59 1.93 2.70 6.28
C ALA A 59 0.66 1.82 6.35
N PHE A 60 -0.52 2.41 6.18
CA PHE A 60 -1.79 1.69 6.18
C PHE A 60 -2.08 0.89 4.90
N VAL A 61 -1.46 1.21 3.77
CA VAL A 61 -1.52 0.39 2.55
C VAL A 61 -0.52 -0.74 2.62
N TYR A 62 0.77 -0.44 2.80
CA TYR A 62 1.84 -1.42 2.62
C TYR A 62 2.15 -2.22 3.89
N GLY A 63 1.95 -1.66 5.08
CA GLY A 63 2.07 -2.39 6.35
C GLY A 63 1.21 -3.66 6.40
N PRO A 64 -0.11 -3.57 6.17
CA PRO A 64 -0.99 -4.74 6.10
C PRO A 64 -0.62 -5.73 4.99
N LEU A 65 -0.12 -5.26 3.85
CA LEU A 65 0.33 -6.12 2.75
C LEU A 65 1.55 -6.95 3.16
N LEU A 66 2.56 -6.32 3.78
CA LEU A 66 3.75 -7.02 4.26
C LEU A 66 3.45 -7.98 5.40
N LEU A 67 2.60 -7.60 6.35
CA LEU A 67 2.13 -8.53 7.39
C LEU A 67 1.44 -9.75 6.80
N LYS A 68 0.71 -9.56 5.70
CA LYS A 68 0.03 -10.66 5.02
C LYS A 68 1.03 -11.61 4.35
N ILE A 69 2.04 -11.08 3.67
CA ILE A 69 3.14 -11.88 3.11
C ILE A 69 3.93 -12.59 4.22
N TRP A 70 4.23 -11.90 5.32
CA TRP A 70 4.95 -12.46 6.45
C TRP A 70 4.15 -13.55 7.18
N ARG A 71 2.82 -13.41 7.31
CA ARG A 71 1.99 -14.50 7.86
C ARG A 71 2.04 -15.73 6.96
N ILE A 72 1.93 -15.53 5.65
CA ILE A 72 2.10 -16.62 4.68
C ILE A 72 3.50 -17.23 4.86
N SER A 73 4.52 -16.39 5.11
CA SER A 73 5.89 -16.83 5.31
C SER A 73 6.04 -17.82 6.47
N LEU A 74 5.47 -17.47 7.62
CA LEU A 74 5.48 -18.30 8.81
C LEU A 74 4.70 -19.60 8.67
N VAL A 75 3.54 -19.58 8.01
CA VAL A 75 2.69 -20.77 7.92
C VAL A 75 3.39 -21.90 7.14
N GLU A 76 4.07 -21.60 6.04
CA GLU A 76 4.86 -22.64 5.33
C GLU A 76 6.08 -23.09 6.15
N ALA A 77 6.78 -22.16 6.82
CA ALA A 77 7.91 -22.52 7.66
C ALA A 77 7.49 -23.50 8.78
N VAL A 78 6.35 -23.26 9.43
CA VAL A 78 5.80 -24.16 10.46
C VAL A 78 5.26 -25.45 9.86
N SER A 79 4.59 -25.40 8.70
CA SER A 79 4.09 -26.58 7.99
C SER A 79 5.20 -27.54 7.56
N SER A 80 6.42 -27.02 7.31
CA SER A 80 7.57 -27.86 6.95
C SER A 80 8.18 -28.64 8.12
N ILE A 81 7.78 -28.35 9.37
CA ILE A 81 8.39 -28.92 10.59
C ILE A 81 7.49 -29.97 11.27
N ASN A 82 6.37 -30.41 10.64
CA ASN A 82 5.42 -31.38 11.24
C ASN A 82 4.94 -30.99 12.66
N VAL A 83 4.94 -29.69 12.99
CA VAL A 83 4.47 -29.20 14.30
C VAL A 83 2.95 -29.23 14.31
N SER A 84 2.37 -29.73 15.41
CA SER A 84 0.94 -29.99 15.58
C SER A 84 0.06 -28.80 15.19
N GLU A 85 -1.12 -29.13 14.66
CA GLU A 85 -2.18 -28.23 14.16
C GLU A 85 -2.60 -27.12 15.16
N GLU A 86 -2.30 -27.30 16.44
CA GLU A 86 -2.54 -26.32 17.52
C GLU A 86 -1.64 -25.07 17.43
N VAL A 87 -0.41 -25.17 16.94
CA VAL A 87 0.51 -24.00 16.81
C VAL A 87 0.14 -23.12 15.62
N SER A 88 -0.38 -23.71 14.55
CA SER A 88 -0.99 -22.99 13.41
C SER A 88 -2.20 -22.15 13.85
N LYS A 89 -2.98 -22.67 14.80
CA LYS A 89 -4.15 -22.00 15.41
C LYS A 89 -3.74 -20.91 16.41
N SER A 90 -2.57 -21.03 17.05
CA SER A 90 -2.02 -20.07 18.02
C SER A 90 -1.19 -18.94 17.40
N VAL A 91 -1.01 -18.91 16.07
CA VAL A 91 -0.70 -17.67 15.30
C VAL A 91 -1.92 -16.76 15.37
N SER A 92 -2.09 -16.25 16.58
CA SER A 92 -3.31 -15.78 17.19
C SER A 92 -3.86 -14.58 16.44
N SER A 93 -5.17 -14.62 16.20
CA SER A 93 -5.95 -13.49 15.68
C SER A 93 -5.78 -12.22 16.53
N SER A 94 -5.27 -12.32 17.76
CA SER A 94 -4.94 -11.19 18.65
C SER A 94 -3.59 -10.55 18.35
N GLY A 95 -2.62 -11.31 17.82
CA GLY A 95 -1.26 -10.82 17.54
C GLY A 95 -1.10 -10.01 16.25
N VAL A 96 -2.09 -10.05 15.34
CA VAL A 96 -2.03 -9.31 14.06
C VAL A 96 -2.08 -7.80 14.30
N TRP A 97 -2.95 -7.34 15.19
CA TRP A 97 -3.10 -5.92 15.53
C TRP A 97 -1.87 -5.38 16.26
N TRP A 98 -1.30 -6.19 17.16
CA TRP A 98 -0.04 -5.87 17.82
C TRP A 98 1.10 -5.67 16.81
N LYS A 99 1.27 -6.61 15.86
CA LYS A 99 2.31 -6.52 14.82
C LYS A 99 2.09 -5.36 13.84
N LEU A 100 0.84 -5.05 13.53
CA LEU A 100 0.50 -3.86 12.75
C LEU A 100 0.83 -2.57 13.50
N SER A 101 0.52 -2.52 14.80
CA SER A 101 0.90 -1.41 15.66
C SER A 101 2.43 -1.24 15.66
N LEU A 102 3.21 -2.32 15.71
CA LEU A 102 4.67 -2.27 15.61
C LEU A 102 5.20 -1.70 14.29
N ILE A 103 4.42 -1.74 13.20
CA ILE A 103 4.81 -1.14 11.91
C ILE A 103 4.36 0.33 11.81
N VAL A 104 3.14 0.64 12.27
CA VAL A 104 2.55 1.98 12.12
C VAL A 104 3.05 2.95 13.20
N LEU A 105 3.32 2.47 14.41
CA LEU A 105 3.74 3.30 15.53
C LEU A 105 5.08 4.03 15.27
N PRO A 106 6.14 3.38 14.73
CA PRO A 106 7.37 4.08 14.36
C PRO A 106 7.10 5.22 13.38
N VAL A 107 6.31 4.99 12.32
CA VAL A 107 5.96 6.03 11.33
C VAL A 107 5.26 7.21 12.00
N PHE A 108 4.34 6.94 12.92
CA PHE A 108 3.64 8.00 13.65
C PHE A 108 4.60 8.81 14.55
N ILE A 109 5.52 8.15 15.24
CA ILE A 109 6.54 8.81 16.06
C ILE A 109 7.48 9.64 15.18
N ASP A 110 7.96 9.08 14.08
CA ASP A 110 8.84 9.76 13.12
C ASP A 110 8.16 11.03 12.57
N LEU A 111 6.86 11.00 12.30
CA LEU A 111 6.09 12.17 11.85
C LEU A 111 5.91 13.24 12.94
N ILE A 112 5.76 12.83 14.21
CA ILE A 112 5.75 13.79 15.33
C ILE A 112 7.11 14.48 15.43
N VAL A 113 8.20 13.70 15.39
CA VAL A 113 9.56 14.23 15.44
C VAL A 113 9.80 15.18 14.26
N TRP A 114 9.43 14.76 13.04
CA TRP A 114 9.49 15.61 11.84
C TRP A 114 8.71 16.91 12.03
N SER A 115 7.51 16.88 12.62
CA SER A 115 6.69 18.10 12.80
C SER A 115 7.29 19.11 13.79
N VAL A 116 8.08 18.63 14.75
CA VAL A 116 8.71 19.46 15.79
C VAL A 116 10.10 19.94 15.36
N VAL A 117 10.85 19.10 14.65
CA VAL A 117 12.24 19.34 14.29
C VAL A 117 12.37 20.07 12.96
N SER A 118 11.51 19.77 11.99
CA SER A 118 11.64 20.30 10.64
C SER A 118 11.27 21.78 10.60
N ASN A 119 12.07 22.56 9.88
CA ASN A 119 11.83 24.00 9.77
C ASN A 119 10.74 24.27 8.74
N LEU A 120 9.50 24.25 9.22
CA LEU A 120 8.29 24.37 8.41
C LEU A 120 8.10 25.81 7.91
N THR A 121 8.90 26.15 6.91
CA THR A 121 8.93 27.46 6.26
C THR A 121 8.52 27.32 4.79
N LEU A 122 7.93 28.38 4.25
CA LEU A 122 7.62 28.46 2.83
C LEU A 122 8.86 28.94 2.09
N GLN A 123 9.36 28.13 1.15
CA GLN A 123 10.44 28.55 0.27
C GLN A 123 9.88 29.25 -0.96
N LEU A 124 10.48 30.39 -1.30
CA LEU A 124 10.17 31.11 -2.52
C LEU A 124 11.16 30.67 -3.61
N VAL A 125 10.66 29.90 -4.57
CA VAL A 125 11.46 29.41 -5.71
C VAL A 125 11.21 30.31 -6.90
N GLN A 126 12.28 30.58 -7.65
CA GLN A 126 12.24 31.36 -8.87
C GLN A 126 12.62 30.48 -10.05
N THR A 127 11.69 30.26 -10.97
CA THR A 127 11.93 29.47 -12.19
C THR A 127 12.88 30.21 -13.13
N GLY A 128 13.51 29.50 -14.08
CA GLY A 128 14.28 30.10 -15.17
C GLY A 128 13.53 31.15 -15.98
N THR A 129 12.19 31.14 -15.95
CA THR A 129 11.28 32.12 -16.55
C THR A 129 10.95 33.33 -15.66
N GLN A 130 11.67 33.52 -14.54
CA GLN A 130 11.50 34.61 -13.56
C GLN A 130 10.19 34.59 -12.75
N LEU A 131 9.38 33.53 -12.84
CA LEU A 131 8.17 33.35 -12.02
C LEU A 131 8.53 32.99 -10.58
N LYS A 132 7.87 33.61 -9.59
CA LYS A 132 8.07 33.35 -8.15
C LYS A 132 6.86 32.64 -7.56
N TYR A 133 7.08 31.51 -6.89
CA TYR A 133 6.02 30.75 -6.23
C TYR A 133 6.50 30.17 -4.90
N HIS A 134 5.55 29.86 -4.01
CA HIS A 134 5.82 29.26 -2.72
C HIS A 134 5.70 27.74 -2.80
N ILE A 135 6.70 27.04 -2.28
CA ILE A 135 6.67 25.59 -2.05
C ILE A 135 6.91 25.28 -0.58
N CYS A 136 6.48 24.09 -0.15
CA CYS A 136 6.88 23.54 1.13
C CYS A 136 8.39 23.29 1.10
N HIS A 137 9.12 23.82 2.08
CA HIS A 137 10.53 23.51 2.26
C HIS A 137 10.71 22.02 2.58
N GLU A 138 11.53 21.32 1.79
CA GLU A 138 11.97 19.95 2.10
C GLU A 138 13.35 20.03 2.76
N ASP A 139 13.49 19.43 3.94
CA ASP A 139 14.75 19.38 4.68
C ASP A 139 15.29 17.95 4.83
N TRP A 140 16.37 17.79 5.60
CA TRP A 140 17.02 16.50 5.82
C TRP A 140 16.12 15.46 6.48
N MET A 141 15.10 15.87 7.24
CA MET A 141 14.14 14.95 7.85
C MET A 141 13.22 14.33 6.79
N ASP A 142 12.81 15.09 5.76
CA ASP A 142 12.03 14.56 4.63
C ASP A 142 12.80 13.46 3.89
N TYR A 143 14.11 13.68 3.64
CA TYR A 143 14.98 12.65 3.06
C TYR A 143 15.14 11.44 3.98
N GLY A 144 15.14 11.64 5.30
CA GLY A 144 15.14 10.57 6.29
C GLY A 144 13.89 9.68 6.20
N ILE A 145 12.71 10.28 6.10
CA ILE A 145 11.44 9.55 5.92
C ILE A 145 11.46 8.77 4.61
N MET A 146 11.92 9.40 3.52
CA MET A 146 12.02 8.77 2.21
C MET A 146 12.95 7.55 2.22
N LEU A 147 14.09 7.65 2.91
CA LEU A 147 15.04 6.54 3.09
C LEU A 147 14.41 5.41 3.92
N ALA A 148 13.71 5.73 5.00
CA ALA A 148 13.02 4.72 5.83
C ALA A 148 11.96 3.94 5.03
N GLU A 149 11.17 4.63 4.21
CA GLU A 149 10.19 3.97 3.32
C GLU A 149 10.85 3.12 2.24
N PHE A 150 11.98 3.57 1.69
CA PHE A 150 12.75 2.79 0.73
C PHE A 150 13.24 1.48 1.35
N LEU A 151 13.85 1.55 2.54
CA LEU A 151 14.30 0.36 3.28
C LEU A 151 13.13 -0.56 3.63
N PHE A 152 11.99 0.00 4.01
CA PHE A 152 10.76 -0.75 4.28
C PHE A 152 10.25 -1.51 3.04
N LEU A 153 10.23 -0.85 1.87
CA LEU A 153 9.85 -1.50 0.61
C LEU A 153 10.87 -2.56 0.18
N LEU A 154 12.16 -2.31 0.34
CA LEU A 154 13.21 -3.31 0.08
C LEU A 154 13.04 -4.56 0.94
N TRP A 155 12.75 -4.37 2.24
CA TRP A 155 12.40 -5.49 3.12
C TRP A 155 11.16 -6.24 2.61
N GLY A 156 10.16 -5.51 2.10
CA GLY A 156 8.99 -6.08 1.44
C GLY A 156 9.33 -6.90 0.19
N VAL A 157 10.21 -6.40 -0.66
CA VAL A 157 10.72 -7.10 -1.85
C VAL A 157 11.42 -8.39 -1.45
N TYR A 158 12.29 -8.34 -0.44
CA TYR A 158 12.98 -9.51 0.12
C TYR A 158 11.99 -10.57 0.61
N LEU A 159 10.98 -10.17 1.38
CA LEU A 159 9.93 -11.08 1.84
C LEU A 159 9.17 -11.71 0.66
N CYS A 160 8.81 -10.92 -0.36
CA CYS A 160 8.12 -11.44 -1.55
C CYS A 160 8.99 -12.42 -2.33
N PHE A 161 10.28 -12.11 -2.50
CA PHE A 161 11.23 -12.98 -3.18
C PHE A 161 11.36 -14.33 -2.50
N LYS A 162 11.53 -14.33 -1.17
CA LYS A 162 11.58 -15.57 -0.36
C LYS A 162 10.33 -16.43 -0.51
N ARG A 163 9.20 -15.83 -0.88
CA ARG A 163 7.88 -16.47 -0.96
C ARG A 163 7.37 -16.70 -2.38
N ARG A 164 8.20 -16.48 -3.39
CA ARG A 164 7.80 -16.57 -4.81
C ARG A 164 7.26 -17.94 -5.24
N ASN A 165 7.68 -19.01 -4.57
CA ASN A 165 7.30 -20.39 -4.91
C ASN A 165 6.01 -20.86 -4.23
N VAL A 166 5.42 -20.04 -3.36
CA VAL A 166 4.28 -20.47 -2.54
C VAL A 166 2.98 -20.29 -3.30
N VAL A 167 2.34 -21.42 -3.58
CA VAL A 167 1.00 -21.45 -4.16
C VAL A 167 -0.01 -21.18 -3.04
N THR A 168 -0.80 -20.12 -3.19
CA THR A 168 -1.92 -19.82 -2.28
C THR A 168 -3.22 -20.17 -3.00
N PRO A 169 -4.30 -20.57 -2.28
CA PRO A 169 -5.59 -20.99 -2.87
C PRO A 169 -6.23 -19.97 -3.83
N TYR A 170 -5.70 -18.74 -3.87
CA TYR A 170 -6.21 -17.64 -4.67
C TYR A 170 -5.12 -16.90 -5.45
N ASN A 171 -3.88 -17.38 -5.49
CA ASN A 171 -2.70 -16.64 -6.00
C ASN A 171 -2.56 -15.24 -5.39
N GLU A 172 -3.08 -15.04 -4.18
CA GLU A 172 -3.11 -13.73 -3.52
C GLU A 172 -1.70 -13.22 -3.21
N ALA A 173 -0.79 -14.12 -2.81
CA ALA A 173 0.61 -13.77 -2.58
C ALA A 173 1.29 -13.17 -3.82
N ARG A 174 1.00 -13.70 -5.02
CA ARG A 174 1.56 -13.22 -6.29
C ARG A 174 1.08 -11.81 -6.63
N TYR A 175 -0.22 -11.52 -6.45
CA TYR A 175 -0.75 -10.18 -6.69
C TYR A 175 -0.19 -9.14 -5.70
N ILE A 176 -0.02 -9.53 -4.44
CA ILE A 176 0.61 -8.66 -3.43
C ILE A 176 2.08 -8.38 -3.80
N ALA A 177 2.83 -9.41 -4.20
CA ALA A 177 4.22 -9.27 -4.64
C ALA A 177 4.34 -8.31 -5.83
N TRP A 178 3.50 -8.46 -6.85
CA TRP A 178 3.46 -7.52 -7.98
C TRP A 178 3.19 -6.08 -7.55
N GLY A 179 2.23 -5.86 -6.63
CA GLY A 179 1.95 -4.54 -6.08
C GLY A 179 3.17 -3.92 -5.39
N ILE A 180 3.90 -4.71 -4.59
CA ILE A 180 5.13 -4.27 -3.90
C ILE A 180 6.24 -3.96 -4.92
N TYR A 181 6.43 -4.81 -5.93
CA TYR A 181 7.44 -4.59 -6.96
C TYR A 181 7.19 -3.32 -7.77
N VAL A 182 5.95 -3.13 -8.24
CA VAL A 182 5.62 -1.92 -9.02
C VAL A 182 5.74 -0.68 -8.15
N THR A 183 5.28 -0.72 -6.91
CA THR A 183 5.42 0.41 -5.98
C THR A 183 6.89 0.76 -5.75
N THR A 184 7.72 -0.24 -5.47
CA THR A 184 9.14 -0.02 -5.20
C THR A 184 9.82 0.60 -6.42
N PHE A 185 9.63 0.02 -7.61
CA PHE A 185 10.21 0.55 -8.83
C PHE A 185 9.73 1.97 -9.14
N TRP A 186 8.40 2.18 -9.16
CA TRP A 186 7.79 3.44 -9.55
C TRP A 186 8.13 4.58 -8.60
N LYS A 187 8.03 4.35 -7.28
CA LYS A 187 8.35 5.35 -6.25
C LYS A 187 9.79 5.82 -6.41
N ASN A 188 10.75 4.89 -6.45
CA ASN A 188 12.17 5.24 -6.59
C ASN A 188 12.45 6.01 -7.89
N PHE A 189 11.88 5.55 -9.01
CA PHE A 189 12.06 6.21 -10.30
C PHE A 189 11.51 7.65 -10.29
N MET A 190 10.29 7.86 -9.78
CA MET A 190 9.68 9.19 -9.68
C MET A 190 10.41 10.11 -8.69
N THR A 191 10.82 9.59 -7.53
CA THR A 191 11.62 10.31 -6.55
C THR A 191 12.92 10.84 -7.17
N VAL A 192 13.64 9.99 -7.92
CA VAL A 192 14.89 10.40 -8.60
C VAL A 192 14.61 11.53 -9.60
N ILE A 193 13.60 11.36 -10.45
CA ILE A 193 13.18 12.40 -11.42
C ILE A 193 12.88 13.71 -10.71
N ARG A 194 12.11 13.67 -9.61
CA ARG A 194 11.70 14.85 -8.85
C ARG A 194 12.91 15.59 -8.27
N ILE A 195 13.87 14.89 -7.68
CA ILE A 195 15.08 15.51 -7.09
C ILE A 195 15.88 16.26 -8.16
N PHE A 196 16.01 15.70 -9.37
CA PHE A 196 16.74 16.37 -10.45
C PHE A 196 15.97 17.53 -11.10
N LEU A 197 14.64 17.44 -11.16
CA LEU A 197 13.83 18.43 -11.87
C LEU A 197 13.29 19.55 -10.97
N SER A 198 13.24 19.38 -9.64
CA SER A 198 12.56 20.28 -8.70
C SER A 198 12.95 21.75 -8.80
N GLN A 199 14.18 22.05 -9.24
CA GLN A 199 14.68 23.43 -9.39
C GLN A 199 14.48 24.04 -10.78
N SER A 200 14.09 23.24 -11.78
CA SER A 200 14.11 23.63 -13.20
C SER A 200 12.74 23.65 -13.87
N ILE A 201 11.69 23.19 -13.20
CA ILE A 201 10.35 23.00 -13.80
C ILE A 201 9.30 23.92 -13.19
N ASP A 202 8.24 24.15 -13.95
CA ASP A 202 7.07 24.91 -13.50
C ASP A 202 6.30 24.19 -12.38
N PRO A 203 5.63 24.94 -11.48
CA PRO A 203 4.90 24.38 -10.35
C PRO A 203 3.84 23.36 -10.74
N ASP A 204 3.17 23.54 -11.89
CA ASP A 204 2.15 22.60 -12.39
C ASP A 204 2.74 21.23 -12.72
N VAL A 205 3.95 21.21 -13.30
CA VAL A 205 4.66 19.97 -13.64
C VAL A 205 5.16 19.30 -12.36
N LEU A 206 5.68 20.08 -11.41
CA LEU A 206 6.12 19.58 -10.11
C LEU A 206 4.95 18.93 -9.33
N TYR A 207 3.79 19.57 -9.35
CA TYR A 207 2.55 19.02 -8.77
C TYR A 207 2.17 17.68 -9.40
N LEU A 208 2.20 17.58 -10.73
CA LEU A 208 1.91 16.33 -11.43
C LEU A 208 2.88 15.21 -11.04
N LEU A 209 4.17 15.52 -10.89
CA LEU A 209 5.16 14.54 -10.43
C LEU A 209 4.83 14.02 -9.03
N TYR A 210 4.49 14.89 -8.07
CA TYR A 210 4.10 14.47 -6.73
C TYR A 210 2.84 13.58 -6.75
N ILE A 211 1.81 13.94 -7.52
CA ILE A 211 0.61 13.10 -7.60
C ILE A 211 0.90 11.75 -8.26
N MET A 212 1.64 11.75 -9.37
CA MET A 212 1.96 10.51 -10.08
C MET A 212 2.80 9.56 -9.23
N GLU A 213 3.71 10.09 -8.42
CA GLU A 213 4.56 9.31 -7.53
C GLU A 213 3.75 8.43 -6.56
N TRP A 214 2.64 8.95 -6.03
CA TRP A 214 1.87 8.27 -4.99
C TRP A 214 0.57 7.64 -5.49
N GLN A 215 -0.12 8.27 -6.44
CA GLN A 215 -1.44 7.81 -6.88
C GLN A 215 -1.37 6.57 -7.80
N VAL A 216 -0.38 6.53 -8.69
CA VAL A 216 -0.20 5.40 -9.63
C VAL A 216 0.06 4.08 -8.89
N PRO A 217 1.05 3.97 -7.97
CA PRO A 217 1.34 2.70 -7.32
C PRO A 217 0.22 2.23 -6.39
N VAL A 218 -0.46 3.16 -5.70
CA VAL A 218 -1.61 2.85 -4.84
C VAL A 218 -2.77 2.33 -5.67
N THR A 219 -3.10 2.99 -6.77
CA THR A 219 -4.19 2.57 -7.65
C THR A 219 -3.92 1.20 -8.24
N LEU A 220 -2.71 0.97 -8.75
CA LEU A 220 -2.34 -0.33 -9.32
C LEU A 220 -2.35 -1.45 -8.26
N THR A 221 -1.84 -1.18 -7.06
CA THR A 221 -1.86 -2.13 -5.94
C THR A 221 -3.28 -2.50 -5.54
N LEU A 222 -4.19 -1.52 -5.45
CA LEU A 222 -5.60 -1.78 -5.17
C LEU A 222 -6.27 -2.59 -6.28
N ILE A 223 -6.04 -2.26 -7.55
CA ILE A 223 -6.57 -3.01 -8.69
C ILE A 223 -6.10 -4.47 -8.60
N MET A 224 -4.79 -4.72 -8.47
CA MET A 224 -4.24 -6.07 -8.37
C MET A 224 -4.80 -6.85 -7.17
N LEU A 225 -5.06 -6.19 -6.04
CA LEU A 225 -5.57 -6.83 -4.84
C LEU A 225 -7.07 -7.16 -4.91
N PHE A 226 -7.87 -6.30 -5.55
CA PHE A 226 -9.34 -6.39 -5.56
C PHE A 226 -9.91 -7.04 -6.81
N LEU A 227 -9.32 -6.82 -7.99
CA LEU A 227 -9.79 -7.37 -9.26
C LEU A 227 -10.01 -8.90 -9.22
N PRO A 228 -9.05 -9.73 -8.76
CA PRO A 228 -9.26 -11.19 -8.68
C PRO A 228 -10.37 -11.58 -7.69
N LYS A 229 -10.58 -10.81 -6.62
CA LYS A 229 -11.64 -11.07 -5.62
C LYS A 229 -13.02 -10.73 -6.15
N ILE A 230 -13.14 -9.62 -6.89
CA ILE A 230 -14.39 -9.17 -7.51
C ILE A 230 -14.79 -10.15 -8.60
N TYR A 231 -13.86 -10.47 -9.51
CA TYR A 231 -14.09 -11.42 -10.60
C TYR A 231 -14.63 -12.76 -10.09
N ARG A 232 -13.96 -13.36 -9.09
CA ARG A 232 -14.39 -14.63 -8.48
C ARG A 232 -15.71 -14.53 -7.72
N THR A 233 -15.95 -13.42 -7.02
CA THR A 233 -17.22 -13.19 -6.33
C THR A 233 -18.39 -13.09 -7.31
N ARG A 234 -18.17 -12.45 -8.47
CA ARG A 234 -19.17 -12.36 -9.55
C ARG A 234 -19.39 -13.71 -10.21
N ARG A 235 -18.33 -14.44 -10.56
CA ARG A 235 -18.42 -15.79 -11.14
C ARG A 235 -19.20 -16.76 -10.24
N ARG A 236 -18.90 -16.81 -8.93
CA ARG A 236 -19.68 -17.64 -7.98
C ARG A 236 -21.14 -17.22 -7.84
N ARG A 237 -21.49 -15.94 -8.04
CA ARG A 237 -22.90 -15.52 -8.07
C ARG A 237 -23.59 -16.01 -9.33
N ILE A 238 -22.93 -15.90 -10.48
CA ILE A 238 -23.46 -16.37 -11.78
C ILE A 238 -23.68 -17.89 -11.73
N ASN A 239 -22.70 -18.66 -11.26
CA ASN A 239 -22.83 -20.12 -11.16
C ASN A 239 -23.92 -20.56 -10.15
N LYS A 240 -24.20 -19.74 -9.12
CA LYS A 240 -25.33 -20.01 -8.21
C LYS A 240 -26.70 -19.72 -8.85
N ILE A 241 -26.74 -18.81 -9.83
CA ILE A 241 -27.96 -18.46 -10.57
C ILE A 241 -28.19 -19.44 -11.73
N ASN A 242 -27.12 -19.89 -12.40
CA ASN A 242 -27.14 -20.87 -13.49
C ASN A 242 -26.36 -22.14 -13.11
N PRO A 243 -26.96 -23.04 -12.31
CA PRO A 243 -26.31 -24.27 -11.86
C PRO A 243 -25.91 -25.21 -13.01
N THR A 244 -26.56 -25.12 -14.18
CA THR A 244 -26.27 -25.92 -15.37
C THR A 244 -24.83 -25.74 -15.89
N THR A 245 -24.18 -24.62 -15.58
CA THR A 245 -22.79 -24.33 -16.00
C THR A 245 -21.73 -25.01 -15.13
N LEU A 246 -22.09 -25.51 -13.93
CA LEU A 246 -21.16 -26.20 -13.04
C LEU A 246 -20.89 -27.63 -13.50
N VAL A 247 -21.90 -28.31 -14.03
CA VAL A 247 -21.79 -29.69 -14.54
C VAL A 247 -20.82 -29.77 -15.72
N VAL A 248 -20.87 -28.79 -16.62
CA VAL A 248 -20.00 -28.74 -17.83
C VAL A 248 -18.53 -28.47 -17.48
N GLN A 249 -18.24 -27.76 -16.38
CA GLN A 249 -16.86 -27.46 -16.00
C GLN A 249 -16.20 -28.49 -15.10
N GLU A 250 -16.97 -29.34 -14.43
CA GLU A 250 -16.41 -30.51 -13.73
C GLU A 250 -16.03 -31.62 -14.71
N GLU A 251 -16.67 -31.72 -15.88
CA GLU A 251 -16.26 -32.65 -16.96
C GLU A 251 -14.97 -32.22 -17.69
N ASP A 252 -14.66 -30.92 -17.78
CA ASP A 252 -13.47 -30.43 -18.50
C ASP A 252 -12.18 -30.39 -17.64
N ASP A 253 -12.27 -30.54 -16.31
CA ASP A 253 -11.11 -30.52 -15.40
C ASP A 253 -10.62 -31.95 -15.01
N ASP A 254 -11.29 -33.02 -15.50
CA ASP A 254 -10.99 -34.44 -15.20
C ASP A 254 -10.36 -35.24 -16.38
N ASP A 255 -10.02 -34.59 -17.51
CA ASP A 255 -9.29 -35.18 -18.66
C ASP A 255 -7.89 -34.56 -18.88
#